data_AF-A0A445EVN9-F1
#
_entry.id   AF-A0A445EVN9-F1
#
_cell.length_a   1.000
_cell.length_b   1.000
_cell.length_c   1.000
_cell.angle_alpha   90.00
_cell.angle_beta   90.00
_cell.angle_gamma   90.00
#
_symmetry.space_group_name_H-M   'P 1'
#
loop_
_entity.id
_entity.type
_entity.pdbx_description
1 polymer ?
#
loop_
_entity_poly.entity_id
_entity_poly.type
_entity_poly.pdbx_seq_one_letter_code
_entity_poly.pdbx_strand_id
1 'polypeptide(L)'
;MNQKIPYLDMVVGNGFDNLDPKKIAELVAEEYMSNQKFLEARKDLETLFNPKLSIKVTLKEYKDWCKPWKLSLIVKPLGENLNLQAVERWARKDRVRVIDLEENFFLIRFSNQEDYSYALFEGLWMIVDHYLLV
;
A
#
# COMPACT_ATOMS: atom_id res chain seq x y z
N MET A 1 38.79 -0.67 -9.96
CA MET A 1 38.31 0.41 -9.07
C MET A 1 37.16 1.10 -9.79
N ASN A 2 35.92 0.81 -9.40
CA ASN A 2 34.74 1.45 -10.00
C ASN A 2 34.54 2.82 -9.33
N GLN A 3 34.80 3.90 -10.07
CA GLN A 3 34.41 5.24 -9.65
C GLN A 3 32.88 5.34 -9.69
N LYS A 4 32.27 5.66 -8.55
CA LYS A 4 30.85 6.02 -8.49
C LYS A 4 30.68 7.40 -9.10
N ILE A 5 29.88 7.48 -10.16
CA ILE A 5 29.47 8.74 -10.78
C ILE A 5 28.54 9.47 -9.79
N PRO A 6 28.77 10.76 -9.47
CA PRO A 6 27.91 11.54 -8.59
C PRO A 6 26.47 11.59 -9.12
N TYR A 7 25.49 11.58 -8.22
CA TYR A 7 24.06 11.60 -8.57
C TYR A 7 23.69 12.77 -9.50
N LEU A 8 24.33 13.92 -9.33
CA LEU A 8 24.18 15.10 -10.20
C LEU A 8 24.63 14.83 -11.65
N ASP A 9 25.68 14.05 -11.87
CA ASP A 9 26.15 13.71 -13.22
C ASP A 9 25.27 12.64 -13.89
N MET A 10 24.60 11.78 -13.11
CA MET A 10 23.63 10.82 -13.65
C MET A 10 22.34 11.52 -14.13
N VAL A 11 21.94 12.60 -13.45
CA VAL A 11 20.76 13.40 -13.80
C VAL A 11 21.01 14.26 -15.05
N VAL A 12 22.24 14.73 -15.24
CA VAL A 12 22.61 15.51 -16.44
C VAL A 12 22.93 14.62 -17.65
N GLY A 13 23.29 13.34 -17.44
CA GLY A 13 23.70 12.43 -18.51
C GLY A 13 22.58 11.67 -19.24
N ASN A 14 21.38 11.58 -18.66
CA ASN A 14 20.26 10.82 -19.24
C ASN A 14 19.13 11.74 -19.72
N GLY A 15 19.34 12.39 -20.86
CA GLY A 15 18.25 12.74 -21.79
C GLY A 15 17.17 13.71 -21.32
N PHE A 16 17.36 14.44 -20.21
CA PHE A 16 16.46 15.53 -19.84
C PHE A 16 16.58 16.74 -20.77
N ASP A 17 17.69 16.87 -21.50
CA ASP A 17 17.93 17.97 -22.45
C ASP A 17 16.99 17.97 -23.67
N ASN A 18 16.20 16.90 -23.87
CA ASN A 18 15.26 16.75 -24.99
C ASN A 18 13.79 16.55 -24.56
N LEU A 19 13.48 16.66 -23.27
CA LEU A 19 12.08 16.59 -22.82
C LEU A 19 11.42 17.94 -23.03
N ASP A 20 10.62 18.04 -24.10
CA ASP A 20 9.79 19.21 -24.38
C ASP A 20 8.96 19.54 -23.11
N PRO A 21 9.05 20.76 -22.56
CA PRO A 21 8.22 21.19 -21.44
C PRO A 21 6.73 20.95 -21.66
N LYS A 22 6.27 20.98 -22.92
CA LYS A 22 4.89 20.62 -23.27
C LYS A 22 4.59 19.14 -23.02
N LYS A 23 5.55 18.24 -23.28
CA LYS A 23 5.39 16.82 -23.05
C LYS A 23 5.36 16.48 -21.56
N ILE A 24 6.15 17.19 -20.76
CA ILE A 24 6.09 17.10 -19.29
C ILE A 24 4.71 17.59 -18.79
N ALA A 25 4.27 18.76 -19.25
CA ALA A 25 2.97 19.29 -18.87
C ALA A 25 1.80 18.37 -19.28
N GLU A 26 1.91 17.69 -20.42
CA GLU A 26 0.93 16.72 -20.90
C GLU A 26 0.90 15.45 -20.03
N LEU A 27 2.07 14.87 -19.72
CA LEU A 27 2.16 13.70 -18.83
C LEU A 27 1.60 14.01 -17.44
N VAL A 28 1.93 15.18 -16.89
CA VAL A 28 1.39 15.64 -15.61
C VAL A 28 -0.12 15.87 -15.72
N ALA A 29 -0.61 16.52 -16.77
CA ALA A 29 -2.04 16.74 -16.96
C ALA A 29 -2.83 15.43 -17.10
N GLU A 30 -2.29 14.43 -17.79
CA GLU A 30 -2.89 13.10 -17.93
C GLU A 30 -2.98 12.38 -16.58
N GLU A 31 -1.92 12.42 -15.77
CA GLU A 31 -1.91 11.87 -14.42
C GLU A 31 -2.95 12.55 -13.51
N TYR A 32 -3.02 13.89 -13.52
CA TYR A 32 -4.00 14.65 -12.74
C TYR A 32 -5.44 14.36 -13.18
N MET A 33 -5.71 14.32 -14.48
CA MET A 33 -7.04 14.01 -15.02
C MET A 33 -7.46 12.56 -14.71
N SER A 34 -6.51 11.62 -14.72
CA SER A 34 -6.74 10.22 -14.33
C SER A 34 -7.09 10.13 -12.84
N ASN A 35 -6.31 10.79 -11.98
CA ASN A 35 -6.58 10.86 -10.55
C ASN A 35 -7.93 11.54 -10.24
N GLN A 36 -8.29 12.58 -11.00
CA GLN A 36 -9.58 13.25 -10.84
C GLN A 36 -10.76 12.35 -11.23
N LYS A 37 -10.69 11.64 -12.37
CA LYS A 37 -11.71 10.67 -12.78
C LYS A 37 -11.84 9.53 -11.77
N PHE A 38 -10.72 9.07 -11.21
CA PHE A 38 -10.71 8.05 -10.16
C PHE A 38 -11.41 8.55 -8.89
N LEU A 39 -11.11 9.79 -8.47
CA LEU A 39 -11.77 10.44 -7.32
C LEU A 39 -13.27 10.65 -7.56
N GLU A 40 -13.69 11.01 -8.77
CA GLU A 40 -15.10 11.17 -9.15
C GLU A 40 -15.85 9.83 -9.11
N ALA A 41 -15.28 8.75 -9.65
CA ALA A 41 -15.86 7.42 -9.58
C ALA A 41 -15.99 6.91 -8.12
N ARG A 42 -15.05 7.27 -7.23
CA ARG A 42 -15.17 6.96 -5.79
C ARG A 42 -16.27 7.73 -5.10
N LYS A 43 -16.53 9.00 -5.46
CA LYS A 43 -17.65 9.77 -4.88
C LYS A 43 -18.99 9.09 -5.14
N ASP A 44 -19.17 8.50 -6.32
CA ASP A 44 -20.39 7.74 -6.64
C ASP A 44 -20.50 6.48 -5.76
N LEU A 45 -19.38 5.80 -5.47
CA LEU A 45 -19.35 4.65 -4.55
C LEU A 45 -19.55 5.05 -3.07
N GLU A 46 -19.08 6.24 -2.66
CA GLU A 46 -19.28 6.78 -1.31
C GLU A 46 -20.77 7.00 -1.00
N THR A 47 -21.60 7.29 -2.03
CA THR A 47 -23.06 7.37 -1.84
C THR A 47 -23.71 6.02 -1.54
N LEU A 48 -23.06 4.90 -1.88
CA LEU A 48 -23.51 3.54 -1.59
C LEU A 48 -23.06 3.07 -0.20
N PHE A 49 -21.94 3.60 0.30
CA PHE A 49 -21.46 3.31 1.65
C PHE A 49 -22.30 4.10 2.66
N ASN A 50 -23.15 3.42 3.42
CA ASN A 50 -23.80 4.02 4.58
C ASN A 50 -22.84 3.95 5.78
N PRO A 51 -22.12 5.03 6.15
CA PRO A 51 -21.16 5.00 7.25
C PRO A 51 -21.83 4.75 8.62
N LYS A 52 -23.16 4.76 8.68
CA LYS A 52 -23.97 4.51 9.89
C LYS A 52 -24.83 3.25 9.77
N LEU A 53 -24.40 2.26 8.99
CA LEU A 53 -25.09 0.97 8.93
C LEU A 53 -25.12 0.32 10.33
N SER A 54 -26.31 0.32 10.96
CA SER A 54 -26.51 -0.30 12.27
C SER A 54 -26.96 -1.75 12.07
N ILE A 55 -26.02 -2.68 12.20
CA ILE A 55 -26.29 -4.12 12.17
C ILE A 55 -26.52 -4.58 13.61
N LYS A 56 -27.67 -5.23 13.87
CA LYS A 56 -27.91 -5.89 15.16
C LYS A 56 -27.18 -7.23 15.16
N VAL A 57 -26.21 -7.38 16.05
CA VAL A 57 -25.37 -8.59 16.16
C VAL A 57 -25.28 -9.01 17.62
N THR A 58 -25.41 -10.29 17.91
CA THR A 58 -25.13 -10.80 19.26
C THR A 58 -23.63 -10.82 19.54
N LEU A 59 -23.24 -10.81 20.82
CA LEU A 59 -21.82 -10.90 21.19
C LEU A 59 -21.16 -12.19 20.67
N LYS A 60 -21.91 -13.29 20.57
CA LYS A 60 -21.42 -14.56 20.03
C LYS A 60 -21.11 -14.45 18.53
N GLU A 61 -22.05 -13.93 17.76
CA GLU A 61 -21.89 -13.71 16.31
C GLU A 61 -20.74 -12.75 16.03
N TYR A 62 -20.65 -11.63 16.75
CA TYR A 62 -19.54 -10.68 16.62
C TYR A 62 -18.19 -11.36 16.85
N LYS A 63 -18.06 -12.13 17.93
CA LYS A 63 -16.84 -12.91 18.21
C LYS A 63 -16.53 -13.89 17.08
N ASP A 64 -17.55 -14.59 16.57
CA ASP A 64 -17.39 -15.55 15.48
C ASP A 64 -16.93 -14.87 14.17
N TRP A 65 -17.45 -13.68 13.87
CA TRP A 65 -17.04 -12.89 12.71
C TRP A 65 -15.62 -12.34 12.83
N CYS A 66 -15.19 -11.97 14.04
CA CYS A 66 -13.83 -11.47 14.27
C CYS A 66 -12.77 -12.59 14.33
N LYS A 67 -13.15 -13.84 14.63
CA LYS A 67 -12.21 -14.98 14.75
C LYS A 67 -11.17 -15.07 13.62
N PRO A 68 -11.52 -15.06 12.33
CA PRO A 68 -10.55 -15.20 11.24
C PRO A 68 -9.56 -14.05 11.11
N TRP A 69 -9.81 -12.92 11.77
CA TRP A 69 -9.06 -11.66 11.64
C TRP A 69 -8.26 -11.29 12.90
N LYS A 70 -8.27 -12.13 13.94
CA LYS A 70 -7.63 -11.82 15.23
C LYS A 70 -6.12 -11.61 15.17
N LEU A 71 -5.45 -12.27 14.25
CA LEU A 71 -4.01 -12.18 14.03
C LEU A 71 -3.76 -11.53 12.68
N SER A 72 -4.48 -10.46 12.37
CA SER A 72 -4.35 -9.76 11.09
C SER A 72 -4.00 -8.29 11.32
N LEU A 73 -3.11 -7.77 10.48
CA LEU A 73 -2.73 -6.36 10.42
C LEU A 73 -3.08 -5.79 9.05
N ILE A 74 -3.61 -4.58 9.01
CA ILE A 74 -3.77 -3.82 7.77
C ILE A 74 -2.53 -2.97 7.65
N VAL A 75 -1.77 -3.14 6.57
CA VAL A 75 -0.55 -2.36 6.34
C VAL A 75 -0.66 -1.51 5.09
N LYS A 76 -0.01 -0.35 5.11
CA LYS A 76 0.08 0.55 3.96
C LYS A 76 1.53 1.00 3.74
N PRO A 77 2.15 0.68 2.60
CA PRO A 77 3.43 1.25 2.20
C PRO A 77 3.30 2.76 1.95
N LEU A 78 4.29 3.52 2.43
CA LEU A 78 4.45 4.94 2.19
C LEU A 78 5.41 5.17 1.02
N GLY A 79 4.95 5.95 0.03
CA GLY A 79 5.70 6.26 -1.18
C GLY A 79 5.07 5.59 -2.40
N GLU A 80 5.88 4.95 -3.23
CA GLU A 80 5.41 4.26 -4.43
C GLU A 80 4.55 3.04 -4.10
N ASN A 81 3.68 2.68 -5.04
CA ASN A 81 2.82 1.51 -4.91
C ASN A 81 3.67 0.25 -4.91
N LEU A 82 3.50 -0.58 -3.88
CA LEU A 82 4.09 -1.91 -3.88
C LEU A 82 3.11 -2.87 -4.53
N ASN A 83 3.61 -3.76 -5.38
CA ASN A 83 2.79 -4.87 -5.85
C ASN A 83 2.68 -5.96 -4.77
N LEU A 84 1.62 -6.77 -4.86
CA LEU A 84 1.39 -7.88 -3.93
C LEU A 84 2.61 -8.80 -3.77
N GLN A 85 3.37 -9.05 -4.84
CA GLN A 85 4.55 -9.93 -4.80
C GLN A 85 5.67 -9.38 -3.92
N ALA A 86 5.88 -8.06 -3.89
CA ALA A 86 6.89 -7.43 -3.04
C ALA A 86 6.53 -7.61 -1.56
N VAL A 87 5.26 -7.41 -1.21
CA VAL A 87 4.74 -7.60 0.14
C VAL A 87 4.80 -9.08 0.54
N GLU A 88 4.38 -10.00 -0.32
CA GLU A 88 4.47 -11.45 -0.08
C GLU A 88 5.90 -11.93 0.17
N ARG A 89 6.89 -11.38 -0.55
CA ARG A 89 8.30 -11.70 -0.35
C ARG A 89 8.80 -11.24 1.01
N TRP A 90 8.44 -10.02 1.44
CA TRP A 90 8.78 -9.52 2.77
C TRP A 90 8.15 -10.37 3.88
N ALA A 91 6.89 -10.75 3.69
CA ALA A 91 6.09 -11.38 4.73
C ALA A 91 6.53 -12.82 5.06
N ARG A 92 7.40 -13.45 4.25
CA ARG A 92 7.84 -14.86 4.37
C ARG A 92 6.65 -15.82 4.23
N LYS A 93 6.47 -16.28 2.99
CA LYS A 93 5.32 -17.05 2.46
C LYS A 93 4.78 -18.20 3.33
N ASP A 94 5.61 -18.82 4.16
CA ASP A 94 5.23 -20.02 4.92
C ASP A 94 4.59 -19.71 6.28
N ARG A 95 4.67 -18.46 6.75
CA ARG A 95 4.22 -18.07 8.11
C ARG A 95 3.03 -17.11 8.11
N VAL A 96 2.81 -16.41 7.01
CA VAL A 96 1.77 -15.38 6.90
C VAL A 96 1.07 -15.45 5.55
N ARG A 97 -0.19 -15.02 5.54
CA ARG A 97 -0.99 -14.83 4.33
C ARG A 97 -1.15 -13.35 4.06
N VAL A 98 -0.85 -12.91 2.85
CA VAL A 98 -1.10 -11.54 2.39
C VAL A 98 -2.35 -11.54 1.53
N ILE A 99 -3.23 -10.58 1.75
CA ILE A 99 -4.43 -10.33 0.94
C ILE A 99 -4.34 -8.89 0.45
N ASP A 100 -4.39 -8.72 -0.87
CA ASP A 100 -4.43 -7.41 -1.51
C ASP A 100 -5.79 -6.73 -1.22
N LEU A 101 -5.73 -5.49 -0.75
CA LEU A 101 -6.89 -4.62 -0.59
C LEU A 101 -6.80 -3.47 -1.60
N GLU A 102 -7.82 -2.64 -1.68
CA GLU A 102 -7.79 -1.47 -2.57
C GLU A 102 -6.81 -0.39 -2.05
N GLU A 103 -6.35 0.50 -2.92
CA GLU A 103 -5.56 1.69 -2.54
C GLU A 103 -4.21 1.42 -1.84
N ASN A 104 -3.50 0.36 -2.26
CA ASN A 104 -2.18 -0.01 -1.73
C ASN A 104 -2.23 -0.34 -0.22
N PHE A 105 -3.35 -0.91 0.22
CA PHE A 105 -3.47 -1.53 1.54
C PHE A 105 -3.34 -3.05 1.40
N PHE A 106 -2.76 -3.69 2.40
CA PHE A 106 -2.63 -5.14 2.44
C PHE A 106 -3.09 -5.65 3.80
N LEU A 107 -3.85 -6.74 3.80
CA LEU A 107 -4.14 -7.47 5.04
C LEU A 107 -3.14 -8.61 5.20
N ILE A 108 -2.35 -8.55 6.26
CA ILE A 108 -1.35 -9.56 6.60
C ILE A 108 -1.87 -10.37 7.77
N ARG A 109 -2.13 -11.67 7.53
CA ARG A 109 -2.60 -12.62 8.53
C ARG A 109 -1.49 -13.54 8.97
N PHE A 110 -1.24 -13.55 10.27
CA PHE A 110 -0.20 -14.34 10.92
C PHE A 110 -0.74 -15.68 11.42
N SER A 111 0.12 -16.69 11.45
CA SER A 111 -0.24 -18.02 11.92
C SER A 111 -0.06 -18.19 13.44
N ASN A 112 0.75 -17.34 14.07
CA ASN A 112 1.03 -17.38 15.51
C ASN A 112 1.03 -15.96 16.10
N GLN A 113 0.93 -15.89 17.43
CA GLN A 113 0.82 -14.63 18.17
C GLN A 113 2.16 -13.90 18.24
N GLU A 114 3.27 -14.63 18.27
CA GLU A 114 4.62 -14.10 18.39
C GLU A 114 4.99 -13.26 17.17
N ASP A 115 4.79 -13.79 15.97
CA ASP A 115 5.06 -13.10 14.70
C ASP A 115 4.13 -11.88 14.53
N TYR A 116 2.85 -12.01 14.95
CA TYR A 116 1.90 -10.88 14.96
C TYR A 116 2.38 -9.76 15.88
N SER A 117 2.72 -10.08 17.13
CA SER A 117 3.16 -9.09 18.12
C SER A 117 4.47 -8.44 17.70
N TYR A 118 5.39 -9.22 17.15
CA TYR A 118 6.64 -8.73 16.58
C TYR A 118 6.37 -7.71 15.48
N ALA A 119 5.53 -8.06 14.50
CA ALA A 119 5.15 -7.15 13.42
C ALA A 119 4.42 -5.89 13.91
N LEU A 120 3.63 -5.97 14.97
CA LEU A 120 2.87 -4.83 15.48
C LEU A 120 3.71 -3.87 16.34
N PHE A 121 4.61 -4.37 17.18
CA PHE A 121 5.26 -3.57 18.23
C PHE A 121 6.72 -3.20 17.94
N GLU A 122 7.41 -3.92 17.07
CA GLU A 122 8.86 -3.75 16.90
C GLU A 122 9.26 -2.65 15.89
N GLY A 123 8.29 -1.82 15.47
CA GLY A 123 8.55 -0.50 14.87
C GLY A 123 8.27 -0.38 13.37
N LEU A 124 8.71 0.75 12.80
CA LEU A 124 8.52 1.13 11.39
C LEU A 124 9.24 0.13 10.46
N TRP A 125 8.49 -0.79 9.88
CA TRP A 125 9.00 -1.72 8.88
C TRP A 125 9.36 -1.00 7.58
N MET A 126 10.38 -1.51 6.89
CA MET A 126 10.77 -1.00 5.57
C MET A 126 10.79 -2.15 4.56
N ILE A 127 10.13 -1.96 3.42
CA ILE A 127 10.12 -2.86 2.27
C ILE A 127 10.57 -2.07 1.06
N VAL A 128 11.72 -2.44 0.45
CA VAL A 128 12.23 -1.79 -0.77
C VAL A 128 12.29 -0.26 -0.61
N ASP A 129 12.91 0.23 0.46
CA ASP A 129 13.02 1.65 0.79
C ASP A 129 11.69 2.39 1.10
N HIS A 130 10.57 1.68 1.21
CA HIS A 130 9.28 2.21 1.62
C HIS A 130 8.93 1.82 3.06
N TYR A 131 8.56 2.80 3.88
CA TYR A 131 8.06 2.55 5.24
C TYR A 131 6.65 1.96 5.22
N LEU A 132 6.35 1.05 6.14
CA LEU A 132 4.99 0.57 6.34
C LEU A 132 4.32 1.30 7.50
N LEU A 133 3.07 1.71 7.26
CA LEU A 133 2.10 1.96 8.31
C LEU A 133 1.39 0.66 8.65
N VAL A 134 1.14 0.45 9.93
CA VAL A 134 0.44 -0.70 10.52
C VAL A 134 -0.72 -0.19 11.35
#